data_AF-K9SZS2-F1
#
_entry.id   AF-K9SZS2-F1
#
_cell.length_a   1.000
_cell.length_b   1.000
_cell.length_c   1.000
_cell.angle_alpha   90.00
_cell.angle_beta   90.00
_cell.angle_gamma   90.00
#
_symmetry.space_group_name_H-M   'P 1'
#
loop_
_entity.id
_entity.type
_entity.pdbx_description
1 polymer ?
#
loop_
_entity_poly.entity_id
_entity_poly.type
_entity_poly.pdbx_seq_one_letter_code
_entity_poly.pdbx_strand_id
1 'polypeptide(L)'
;MKEVAKFVDNWSYLKAELAWLDRVIMRTIAKQRQLNKEIDRISRNEVDKATSHWWKGFITLDPPNGGTQAIYRPVAGVCASRYGDRIAASMEESVNLTIPILCDRLKLGKFERDLLVLCLAPEINRRYEKLYVVLNNDESSCRQPTIDLALRLFSRSDAEWRAARAVFSPKAPLVKTKILEICPPHTSSQTLIARSIRLSDRSVDYLLSEDQAVESILPKPRKRISAKPPEP
;
A
#
# COMPACT_ATOMS: atom_id res chain seq x y z
N MET A 1 31.90 1.99 14.61
CA MET A 1 30.44 2.04 14.80
C MET A 1 29.91 3.10 13.85
N LYS A 2 29.04 2.78 12.90
CA LYS A 2 28.46 3.80 12.01
C LYS A 2 27.41 4.55 12.83
N GLU A 3 27.58 5.86 13.01
CA GLU A 3 26.51 6.71 13.54
C GLU A 3 25.28 6.54 12.66
N VAL A 4 24.26 5.91 13.21
CA VAL A 4 22.98 5.73 12.53
C VAL A 4 22.30 7.09 12.56
N ALA A 5 22.31 7.80 11.44
CA ALA A 5 21.70 9.12 11.33
C ALA A 5 20.24 9.06 11.79
N LYS A 6 19.87 9.83 12.81
CA LYS A 6 18.53 9.79 13.39
C LYS A 6 17.52 10.55 12.53
N PHE A 7 16.24 10.47 12.86
CA PHE A 7 15.24 11.41 12.34
C PHE A 7 15.02 12.51 13.36
N VAL A 8 15.04 13.75 12.91
CA VAL A 8 14.81 14.92 13.77
C VAL A 8 13.31 15.03 14.09
N ASP A 9 12.46 14.90 13.07
CA ASP A 9 11.01 15.07 13.17
C ASP A 9 10.25 14.03 12.35
N ASN A 10 8.93 13.92 12.60
CA ASN A 10 8.00 13.13 11.79
C ASN A 10 8.08 13.49 10.29
N TRP A 11 8.18 14.78 9.96
CA TRP A 11 8.35 15.23 8.57
C TRP A 11 9.63 14.75 7.90
N SER A 12 10.73 14.67 8.65
CA SER A 12 12.01 14.15 8.13
C SER A 12 11.89 12.67 7.79
N TYR A 13 11.15 11.92 8.60
CA TYR A 13 10.80 10.52 8.33
C TYR A 13 9.87 10.38 7.12
N LEU A 14 8.79 11.16 7.04
CA LEU A 14 7.87 11.14 5.90
C LEU A 14 8.57 11.47 4.57
N LYS A 15 9.47 12.46 4.56
CA LYS A 15 10.30 12.77 3.38
C LYS A 15 11.15 11.58 2.94
N ALA A 16 11.73 10.83 3.88
CA ALA A 16 12.52 9.66 3.56
C ALA A 16 11.66 8.50 3.01
N GLU A 17 10.44 8.32 3.51
CA GLU A 17 9.48 7.36 2.97
C GLU A 17 9.01 7.75 1.56
N LEU A 18 8.69 9.03 1.32
CA LEU A 18 8.31 9.53 0.00
C LEU A 18 9.44 9.43 -1.02
N ALA A 19 10.67 9.77 -0.64
CA ALA A 19 11.84 9.62 -1.51
C ALA A 19 12.13 8.15 -1.87
N TRP A 20 11.75 7.21 -0.99
CA TRP A 20 11.74 5.81 -1.35
C TRP A 20 10.61 5.48 -2.33
N LEU A 21 9.39 5.95 -2.08
CA LEU A 21 8.24 5.71 -2.95
C LEU A 21 8.51 6.20 -4.37
N ASP A 22 9.11 7.39 -4.51
CA ASP A 22 9.54 7.95 -5.80
C ASP A 22 10.46 7.00 -6.56
N ARG A 23 11.45 6.40 -5.89
CA ARG A 23 12.37 5.45 -6.53
C ARG A 23 11.63 4.18 -6.98
N VAL A 24 10.65 3.72 -6.21
CA VAL A 24 9.83 2.56 -6.58
C VAL A 24 8.96 2.87 -7.78
N ILE A 25 8.24 3.99 -7.75
CA ILE A 25 7.39 4.47 -8.85
C ILE A 25 8.22 4.69 -10.12
N MET A 26 9.37 5.36 -10.04
CA MET A 26 10.22 5.60 -11.20
C MET A 26 10.74 4.29 -11.80
N ARG A 27 11.09 3.31 -10.96
CA ARG A 27 11.51 1.98 -11.42
C ARG A 27 10.37 1.26 -12.15
N THR A 28 9.14 1.34 -11.66
CA THR A 28 8.00 0.68 -12.31
C THR A 28 7.61 1.38 -13.62
N ILE A 29 7.63 2.72 -13.67
CA ILE A 29 7.45 3.48 -14.91
C ILE A 29 8.53 3.12 -15.93
N ALA A 30 9.80 3.02 -15.51
CA ALA A 30 10.90 2.65 -16.40
C ALA A 30 10.71 1.24 -16.98
N LYS A 31 10.35 0.26 -16.15
CA LYS A 31 10.01 -1.10 -16.59
C LYS A 31 8.84 -1.09 -17.57
N GLN A 32 7.77 -0.35 -17.28
CA GLN A 32 6.60 -0.26 -18.14
C GLN A 32 6.94 0.37 -19.51
N ARG A 33 7.79 1.39 -19.54
CA ARG A 33 8.28 1.99 -20.79
C ARG A 33 9.12 1.01 -21.60
N GLN A 34 9.96 0.21 -20.95
CA GLN A 34 10.77 -0.80 -21.64
C GLN A 34 9.90 -1.89 -22.26
N LEU A 35 8.93 -2.41 -21.50
CA LEU A 35 7.96 -3.40 -22.00
C LEU A 35 7.13 -2.85 -23.16
N ASN A 36 6.63 -1.61 -23.06
CA ASN A 36 5.88 -1.00 -24.16
C ASN A 36 6.75 -0.86 -25.43
N LYS A 37 8.03 -0.51 -25.30
CA LYS A 37 8.97 -0.46 -26.44
C LYS A 37 9.22 -1.84 -27.05
N GLU A 38 9.31 -2.89 -26.26
CA GLU A 38 9.42 -4.27 -26.74
C GLU A 38 8.16 -4.70 -27.51
N ILE A 39 6.98 -4.36 -26.97
CA ILE A 39 5.70 -4.61 -27.64
C ILE A 39 5.62 -3.85 -28.97
N ASP A 40 5.96 -2.56 -29.00
CA ASP A 40 5.98 -1.76 -30.24
C ASP A 40 7.00 -2.27 -31.27
N ARG A 41 8.10 -2.88 -30.82
CA ARG A 41 9.12 -3.46 -31.70
C ARG A 41 8.65 -4.80 -32.31
N ILE A 42 7.89 -5.59 -31.56
CA ILE A 42 7.47 -6.94 -31.95
C ILE A 42 6.15 -6.89 -32.75
N SER A 43 5.26 -5.95 -32.42
CA SER A 43 3.89 -5.92 -32.92
C SER A 43 3.70 -4.87 -34.02
N ARG A 44 3.53 -5.33 -35.26
CA ARG A 44 3.27 -4.48 -36.45
C ARG A 44 1.79 -4.13 -36.65
N ASN A 45 0.86 -4.85 -36.04
CA ASN A 45 -0.59 -4.68 -36.21
C ASN A 45 -1.30 -4.20 -34.94
N GLU A 46 -2.33 -3.36 -35.07
CA GLU A 46 -3.08 -2.83 -33.92
C GLU A 46 -3.83 -3.90 -33.12
N VAL A 47 -4.30 -4.96 -33.79
CA VAL A 47 -4.95 -6.12 -33.14
C VAL A 47 -3.95 -6.85 -32.23
N ASP A 48 -2.71 -7.01 -32.70
CA ASP A 48 -1.62 -7.62 -31.93
C ASP A 48 -1.17 -6.72 -30.77
N LYS A 49 -1.34 -5.40 -30.85
CA LYS A 49 -1.11 -4.48 -29.72
C LYS A 49 -2.18 -4.60 -28.65
N ALA A 50 -3.45 -4.74 -29.05
CA ALA A 50 -4.57 -4.96 -28.14
C ALA A 50 -4.47 -6.33 -27.43
N THR A 51 -4.12 -7.39 -28.18
CA THR A 51 -3.78 -8.72 -27.63
C THR A 51 -2.33 -8.81 -27.13
N SER A 52 -1.61 -7.70 -26.98
CA SER A 52 -0.39 -7.62 -26.17
C SER A 52 -0.64 -6.85 -24.88
N HIS A 53 -1.90 -6.53 -24.54
CA HIS A 53 -2.23 -5.89 -23.27
C HIS A 53 -2.79 -6.89 -22.22
N TRP A 54 -3.22 -8.10 -22.64
CA TRP A 54 -3.85 -9.12 -21.78
C TRP A 54 -2.92 -9.86 -20.79
N TRP A 55 -1.60 -9.93 -21.07
CA TRP A 55 -0.56 -10.47 -20.17
C TRP A 55 -0.09 -9.52 -19.04
N LYS A 56 -0.65 -8.30 -18.93
CA LYS A 56 -0.37 -7.39 -17.79
C LYS A 56 -0.98 -7.84 -16.47
N GLY A 57 -1.81 -8.88 -16.46
CA GLY A 57 -2.28 -9.51 -15.23
C GLY A 57 -1.08 -10.13 -14.50
N PHE A 58 -0.73 -9.58 -13.34
CA PHE A 58 0.40 -9.99 -12.50
C PHE A 58 0.42 -11.48 -12.08
N ILE A 59 -0.67 -12.19 -12.35
CA ILE A 59 -0.71 -13.64 -12.25
C ILE A 59 -0.05 -14.13 -13.52
N THR A 60 1.15 -14.70 -13.40
CA THR A 60 1.58 -15.73 -14.35
C THR A 60 0.45 -16.76 -14.41
N LEU A 61 -0.49 -16.59 -15.33
CA LEU A 61 -1.28 -17.69 -15.85
C LEU A 61 -0.19 -18.62 -16.34
N ASP A 62 0.10 -19.65 -15.56
CA ASP A 62 1.09 -20.64 -15.94
C ASP A 62 0.87 -20.97 -17.41
N PRO A 63 1.95 -21.07 -18.22
CA PRO A 63 1.79 -21.64 -19.55
C PRO A 63 0.97 -22.94 -19.43
N PRO A 64 0.21 -23.36 -20.47
CA PRO A 64 -0.77 -24.45 -20.40
C PRO A 64 -0.23 -25.81 -19.89
N ASN A 65 1.08 -25.90 -19.65
CA ASN A 65 1.81 -27.01 -19.08
C ASN A 65 2.01 -26.77 -17.57
N GLY A 66 0.97 -27.05 -16.77
CA GLY A 66 0.94 -27.23 -15.31
C GLY A 66 2.09 -26.65 -14.47
N GLY A 67 1.80 -25.58 -13.73
CA GLY A 67 2.74 -24.88 -12.85
C GLY A 67 3.48 -25.77 -11.86
N THR A 68 4.81 -25.61 -11.84
CA THR A 68 5.62 -26.05 -10.71
C THR A 68 5.29 -25.13 -9.55
N GLN A 69 4.58 -25.62 -8.53
CA GLN A 69 4.31 -24.87 -7.32
C GLN A 69 5.65 -24.54 -6.66
N ALA A 70 6.20 -23.36 -6.93
CA ALA A 70 7.30 -22.83 -6.14
C ALA A 70 6.78 -22.69 -4.71
N ILE A 71 7.27 -23.56 -3.81
CA ILE A 71 6.91 -23.56 -2.40
C ILE A 71 7.36 -22.23 -1.83
N TYR A 72 6.44 -21.27 -1.78
CA TYR A 72 6.68 -20.03 -1.05
C TYR A 72 6.60 -20.34 0.43
N ARG A 73 7.77 -20.35 1.08
CA ARG A 73 7.85 -20.27 2.52
C ARG A 73 7.55 -18.82 2.88
N PRO A 74 6.41 -18.49 3.51
CA PRO A 74 6.20 -17.14 4.00
C PRO A 74 7.35 -16.84 4.94
N VAL A 75 8.14 -15.81 4.64
CA VAL A 75 9.10 -15.27 5.59
C VAL A 75 8.25 -14.60 6.67
N ALA A 76 7.75 -15.42 7.59
CA ALA A 76 7.13 -14.96 8.81
C ALA A 76 8.20 -14.21 9.59
N GLY A 77 7.99 -12.92 9.78
CA GLY A 77 8.78 -12.12 10.70
C GLY A 77 10.16 -11.73 10.18
N VAL A 78 10.21 -10.67 9.40
CA VAL A 78 11.15 -9.60 9.77
C VAL A 78 10.38 -8.29 9.61
N CYS A 79 10.00 -7.71 10.74
CA CYS A 79 9.55 -6.33 10.86
C CYS A 79 10.74 -5.37 10.66
N ALA A 80 11.57 -5.62 9.63
CA ALA A 80 12.65 -4.74 9.29
C ALA A 80 11.99 -3.53 8.66
N SER A 81 11.69 -2.56 9.52
CA SER A 81 11.35 -1.26 9.01
C SER A 81 12.49 -0.82 8.09
N ARG A 82 12.20 -0.19 6.96
CA ARG A 82 13.24 0.15 5.98
C ARG A 82 14.36 0.99 6.61
N TYR A 83 14.00 1.67 7.70
CA TYR A 83 14.87 2.48 8.54
C TYR A 83 14.94 1.97 9.98
N GLY A 84 14.81 0.65 10.23
CA GLY A 84 14.66 0.03 11.55
C GLY A 84 15.63 0.56 12.62
N ASP A 85 16.93 0.58 12.32
CA ASP A 85 17.95 1.07 13.25
C ASP A 85 17.81 2.58 13.54
N ARG A 86 17.41 3.37 12.53
CA ARG A 86 17.19 4.82 12.67
C ARG A 86 15.92 5.12 13.46
N ILE A 87 14.87 4.33 13.26
CA ILE A 87 13.59 4.47 13.95
C ILE A 87 13.78 4.12 15.43
N ALA A 88 14.46 3.02 15.74
CA ALA A 88 14.80 2.66 17.11
C ALA A 88 15.57 3.79 17.81
N ALA A 89 16.62 4.32 17.17
CA ALA A 89 17.41 5.44 17.70
C ALA A 89 16.62 6.76 17.85
N SER A 90 15.56 6.98 17.05
CA SER A 90 14.72 8.18 17.15
C SER A 90 13.64 8.03 18.23
N MET A 91 13.14 6.80 18.43
CA MET A 91 12.18 6.49 19.49
C MET A 91 12.81 6.58 20.88
N GLU A 92 14.09 6.25 21.02
CA GLU A 92 14.86 6.43 22.27
C GLU A 92 14.99 7.90 22.68
N GLU A 93 14.90 8.83 21.73
CA GLU A 93 15.00 10.28 21.93
C GLU A 93 13.62 10.95 22.02
N SER A 94 12.56 10.15 22.20
CA SER A 94 11.15 10.58 22.30
C SER A 94 10.61 11.31 21.06
N VAL A 95 11.13 11.02 19.87
CA VAL A 95 10.57 11.55 18.62
C VAL A 95 9.31 10.75 18.24
N ASN A 96 8.17 11.45 18.17
CA ASN A 96 6.89 10.84 17.78
C ASN A 96 6.83 10.57 16.27
N LEU A 97 7.12 9.33 15.87
CA LEU A 97 6.99 8.89 14.48
C LEU A 97 5.63 8.20 14.27
N THR A 98 4.70 8.87 13.59
CA THR A 98 3.29 8.45 13.50
C THR A 98 3.10 7.09 12.81
N ILE A 99 3.75 6.85 11.67
CA ILE A 99 3.64 5.57 10.94
C ILE A 99 4.21 4.40 11.75
N PRO A 100 5.45 4.44 12.29
CA PRO A 100 5.97 3.37 13.14
C PRO A 100 5.08 3.05 14.35
N ILE A 101 4.57 4.07 15.06
CA ILE A 101 3.70 3.88 16.21
C ILE A 101 2.39 3.21 15.78
N LEU A 102 1.80 3.65 14.65
CA LEU A 102 0.60 3.04 14.10
C LEU A 102 0.82 1.58 13.71
N CYS A 103 1.96 1.28 13.08
CA CYS A 103 2.34 -0.09 12.73
C CYS A 103 2.50 -0.98 13.96
N ASP A 104 3.10 -0.49 15.04
CA ASP A 104 3.25 -1.24 16.30
C ASP A 104 1.88 -1.53 16.93
N ARG A 105 1.03 -0.51 17.04
CA ARG A 105 -0.31 -0.62 17.67
C ARG A 105 -1.24 -1.59 16.95
N LEU A 106 -1.23 -1.58 15.61
CA LEU A 106 -2.08 -2.42 14.78
C LEU A 106 -1.40 -3.71 14.33
N LYS A 107 -0.14 -3.94 14.75
CA LYS A 107 0.72 -5.04 14.32
C LYS A 107 0.78 -5.16 12.79
N LEU A 108 0.95 -4.02 12.12
CA LEU A 108 0.94 -3.94 10.67
C LEU A 108 2.20 -4.56 10.08
N GLY A 109 2.02 -5.28 8.98
CA GLY A 109 3.12 -5.82 8.18
C GLY A 109 3.81 -4.76 7.31
N LYS A 110 4.89 -5.18 6.66
CA LYS A 110 5.64 -4.33 5.70
C LYS A 110 4.76 -3.79 4.57
N PHE A 111 3.91 -4.64 4.00
CA PHE A 111 3.02 -4.25 2.90
C PHE A 111 2.01 -3.19 3.34
N GLU A 112 1.44 -3.34 4.53
CA GLU A 112 0.47 -2.38 5.09
C GLU A 112 1.11 -1.01 5.34
N ARG A 113 2.34 -0.98 5.86
CA ARG A 113 3.10 0.28 5.98
C ARG A 113 3.34 0.93 4.62
N ASP A 114 3.79 0.16 3.64
CA ASP A 114 4.08 0.66 2.29
C ASP A 114 2.78 1.17 1.62
N LEU A 115 1.62 0.55 1.92
CA LEU A 115 0.30 1.00 1.51
C LEU A 115 -0.09 2.35 2.13
N LEU A 116 0.18 2.57 3.43
CA LEU A 116 -0.06 3.86 4.09
C LEU A 116 0.71 4.98 3.38
N VAL A 117 1.99 4.75 3.08
CA VAL A 117 2.82 5.73 2.36
C VAL A 117 2.29 6.00 0.95
N LEU A 118 1.85 4.96 0.24
CA LEU A 118 1.27 5.09 -1.11
C LEU A 118 0.01 5.98 -1.10
N CYS A 119 -0.89 5.76 -0.15
CA CYS A 119 -2.14 6.53 -0.05
C CYS A 119 -1.93 7.93 0.56
N LEU A 120 -0.89 8.13 1.37
CA LEU A 120 -0.54 9.44 1.94
C LEU A 120 0.12 10.37 0.91
N ALA A 121 0.85 9.82 -0.06
CA ALA A 121 1.57 10.58 -1.07
C ALA A 121 0.74 11.67 -1.80
N PRO A 122 -0.48 11.39 -2.33
CA PRO A 122 -1.28 12.42 -2.99
C PRO A 122 -1.73 13.55 -2.06
N GLU A 123 -1.93 13.27 -0.77
CA GLU A 123 -2.32 14.26 0.24
C GLU A 123 -1.15 15.22 0.55
N ILE A 124 0.11 14.76 0.42
CA ILE A 124 1.30 15.60 0.60
C ILE A 124 1.63 16.39 -0.67
N ASN A 125 1.51 15.77 -1.85
CA ASN A 125 1.84 16.42 -3.11
C ASN A 125 0.97 15.92 -4.28
N ARG A 126 0.25 16.85 -4.92
CA ARG A 126 -0.57 16.61 -6.12
C ARG A 126 0.20 16.01 -7.30
N ARG A 127 1.54 16.07 -7.32
CA ARG A 127 2.35 15.38 -8.34
C ARG A 127 2.05 13.89 -8.39
N TYR A 128 1.79 13.24 -7.26
CA TYR A 128 1.49 11.81 -7.20
C TYR A 128 0.16 11.46 -7.84
N GLU A 129 -0.85 12.34 -7.75
CA GLU A 129 -2.13 12.15 -8.45
C GLU A 129 -1.91 11.96 -9.96
N LYS A 130 -1.08 12.82 -10.56
CA LYS A 130 -0.75 12.73 -12.00
C LYS A 130 -0.01 11.44 -12.34
N LEU A 131 0.90 10.99 -11.47
CA LEU A 131 1.63 9.74 -11.67
C LEU A 131 0.71 8.52 -11.56
N TYR A 132 -0.26 8.55 -10.64
CA TYR A 132 -1.22 7.45 -10.47
C TYR A 132 -2.17 7.33 -11.66
N VAL A 133 -2.64 8.46 -12.21
CA VAL A 133 -3.41 8.45 -13.47
C VAL A 133 -2.64 7.74 -14.59
N VAL A 134 -1.35 8.06 -14.75
CA VAL A 134 -0.51 7.43 -15.79
C VAL A 134 -0.28 5.93 -15.51
N LEU A 135 -0.10 5.54 -14.24
CA LEU A 135 0.21 4.16 -13.87
C LEU A 135 -1.01 3.22 -13.88
N ASN A 136 -2.20 3.78 -13.62
CA ASN A 136 -3.43 3.02 -13.63
C ASN A 136 -3.82 2.60 -15.06
N ASN A 137 -3.31 3.26 -16.11
CA ASN A 137 -3.56 2.97 -17.55
C ASN A 137 -5.04 2.90 -17.97
N ASP A 138 -5.99 3.05 -17.05
CA ASP A 138 -7.42 2.95 -17.31
C ASP A 138 -8.00 4.32 -17.69
N GLU A 139 -9.03 4.33 -18.54
CA GLU A 139 -9.77 5.53 -19.00
C GLU A 139 -10.35 6.38 -17.86
N SER A 140 -10.43 5.80 -16.66
CA SER A 140 -10.84 6.51 -15.46
C SER A 140 -9.69 7.38 -14.97
N SER A 141 -9.84 8.71 -15.02
CA SER A 141 -8.90 9.71 -14.46
C SER A 141 -8.82 9.66 -12.92
N CYS A 142 -8.61 8.47 -12.36
CA CYS A 142 -8.56 8.22 -10.93
C CYS A 142 -7.22 8.71 -10.38
N ARG A 143 -7.32 9.69 -9.49
CA ARG A 143 -6.19 10.37 -8.84
C ARG A 143 -5.69 9.62 -7.60
N GLN A 144 -6.41 8.57 -7.22
CA GLN A 144 -6.10 7.73 -6.07
C GLN A 144 -5.41 6.45 -6.52
N PRO A 145 -4.55 5.86 -5.67
CA PRO A 145 -3.95 4.58 -5.97
C PRO A 145 -5.03 3.49 -6.04
N THR A 146 -4.86 2.54 -6.95
CA THR A 146 -5.74 1.38 -7.11
C THR A 146 -5.17 0.17 -6.37
N ILE A 147 -6.00 -0.78 -5.94
CA ILE A 147 -5.53 -2.03 -5.31
C ILE A 147 -4.54 -2.76 -6.23
N ASP A 148 -4.84 -2.81 -7.54
CA ASP A 148 -3.91 -3.36 -8.54
C ASP A 148 -2.55 -2.68 -8.50
N LEU A 149 -2.55 -1.34 -8.45
CA LEU A 149 -1.32 -0.56 -8.43
C LEU A 149 -0.50 -0.89 -7.19
N ALA A 150 -1.12 -0.95 -6.01
CA ALA A 150 -0.42 -1.30 -4.77
C ALA A 150 0.21 -2.70 -4.84
N LEU A 151 -0.53 -3.68 -5.36
CA LEU A 151 -0.03 -5.04 -5.56
C LEU A 151 1.13 -5.05 -6.57
N ARG A 152 0.99 -4.34 -7.69
CA ARG A 152 2.00 -4.27 -8.77
C ARG A 152 3.30 -3.59 -8.31
N LEU A 153 3.20 -2.59 -7.43
CA LEU A 153 4.37 -1.86 -6.91
C LEU A 153 5.14 -2.65 -5.85
N PHE A 154 4.42 -3.37 -4.97
CA PHE A 154 5.02 -3.94 -3.75
C PHE A 154 5.16 -5.47 -3.76
N SER A 155 4.36 -6.20 -4.54
CA SER A 155 4.48 -7.65 -4.67
C SER A 155 5.52 -8.01 -5.74
N ARG A 156 6.38 -8.99 -5.44
CA ARG A 156 7.41 -9.50 -6.37
C ARG A 156 7.19 -10.94 -6.79
N SER A 157 6.27 -11.65 -6.13
CA SER A 157 5.91 -13.03 -6.41
C SER A 157 4.41 -13.26 -6.25
N ASP A 158 3.88 -14.31 -6.88
CA ASP A 158 2.47 -14.70 -6.81
C ASP A 158 2.01 -14.98 -5.38
N ALA A 159 2.89 -15.51 -4.56
CA ALA A 159 2.57 -15.81 -3.17
C ALA A 159 2.51 -14.53 -2.31
N GLU A 160 3.43 -13.59 -2.52
CA GLU A 160 3.34 -12.25 -1.92
C GLU A 160 2.08 -11.52 -2.39
N TRP A 161 1.72 -11.66 -3.66
CA TRP A 161 0.50 -11.08 -4.21
C TRP A 161 -0.76 -11.64 -3.54
N ARG A 162 -0.83 -12.98 -3.36
CA ARG A 162 -1.95 -13.63 -2.64
C ARG A 162 -2.03 -13.18 -1.19
N ALA A 163 -0.90 -13.09 -0.49
CA ALA A 163 -0.86 -12.61 0.89
C ALA A 163 -1.27 -11.14 0.99
N ALA A 164 -0.76 -10.29 0.09
CA ALA A 164 -1.08 -8.87 0.03
C ALA A 164 -2.56 -8.63 -0.31
N ARG A 165 -3.18 -9.46 -1.16
CA ARG A 165 -4.61 -9.38 -1.44
C ARG A 165 -5.47 -9.57 -0.18
N ALA A 166 -5.03 -10.40 0.78
CA ALA A 166 -5.75 -10.61 2.03
C ALA A 166 -5.81 -9.36 2.92
N VAL A 167 -4.89 -8.40 2.76
CA VAL A 167 -4.86 -7.11 3.46
C VAL A 167 -6.04 -6.21 3.10
N PHE A 168 -6.65 -6.40 1.93
CA PHE A 168 -7.84 -5.66 1.50
C PHE A 168 -9.15 -6.34 1.91
N SER A 169 -9.07 -7.44 2.68
CA SER A 169 -10.25 -8.09 3.25
C SER A 169 -10.92 -7.19 4.28
N PRO A 170 -12.27 -7.20 4.40
CA PRO A 170 -12.98 -6.44 5.44
C PRO A 170 -12.56 -6.81 6.87
N LYS A 171 -11.91 -7.97 7.07
CA LYS A 171 -11.38 -8.40 8.36
C LYS A 171 -9.96 -7.90 8.65
N ALA A 172 -9.26 -7.37 7.65
CA ALA A 172 -7.89 -6.87 7.80
C ALA A 172 -7.85 -5.64 8.72
N PRO A 173 -6.76 -5.42 9.47
CA PRO A 173 -6.71 -4.39 10.51
C PRO A 173 -6.95 -2.99 9.93
N LEU A 174 -6.37 -2.66 8.77
CA LEU A 174 -6.53 -1.34 8.13
C LEU A 174 -7.97 -1.05 7.69
N VAL A 175 -8.66 -2.04 7.12
CA VAL A 175 -10.05 -1.88 6.65
C VAL A 175 -11.02 -1.92 7.83
N LYS A 176 -10.80 -2.81 8.80
CA LYS A 176 -11.60 -2.95 10.02
C LYS A 176 -11.58 -1.69 10.88
N THR A 177 -10.44 -1.02 10.95
CA THR A 177 -10.24 0.22 11.72
C THR A 177 -10.69 1.47 10.96
N LYS A 178 -11.08 1.34 9.68
CA LYS A 178 -11.41 2.46 8.77
C LYS A 178 -10.26 3.46 8.57
N ILE A 179 -9.03 3.01 8.74
CA ILE A 179 -7.85 3.81 8.37
C ILE A 179 -7.72 3.83 6.85
N LEU A 180 -7.89 2.66 6.22
CA LEU A 180 -7.95 2.52 4.77
C LEU A 180 -9.39 2.32 4.34
N GLU A 181 -9.85 3.18 3.43
CA GLU A 181 -11.15 3.10 2.80
C GLU A 181 -11.01 2.62 1.36
N ILE A 182 -11.72 1.55 1.01
CA ILE A 182 -11.81 1.06 -0.35
C ILE A 182 -13.01 1.77 -0.99
N CYS A 183 -12.77 2.56 -2.03
CA CYS A 183 -13.83 3.31 -2.70
C CYS A 183 -14.87 2.34 -3.28
N PRO A 184 -16.16 2.73 -3.26
CA PRO A 184 -17.20 1.95 -3.90
C PRO A 184 -16.91 1.86 -5.41
N PRO A 185 -17.26 0.73 -6.04
CA PRO A 185 -17.07 0.58 -7.47
C PRO A 185 -17.91 1.61 -8.24
N HIS A 186 -17.33 2.20 -9.28
CA HIS A 186 -18.04 3.09 -10.21
C HIS A 186 -19.04 2.35 -11.09
N THR A 187 -18.84 1.04 -11.29
CA THR A 187 -19.72 0.16 -12.08
C THR A 187 -19.94 -1.14 -11.33
N SER A 188 -21.16 -1.69 -11.40
CA SER A 188 -21.54 -2.94 -10.71
C SER A 188 -20.61 -4.12 -11.00
N SER A 189 -19.97 -4.15 -12.17
CA SER A 189 -19.06 -5.21 -12.61
C SER A 189 -17.59 -5.00 -12.22
N GLN A 190 -17.24 -3.94 -11.49
CA GLN A 190 -15.84 -3.68 -11.14
C GLN A 190 -15.30 -4.70 -10.11
N THR A 191 -14.20 -5.33 -10.51
CA THR A 191 -13.45 -6.26 -9.66
C THR A 191 -12.82 -5.52 -8.48
N LEU A 192 -12.53 -6.25 -7.39
CA LEU A 192 -11.88 -5.67 -6.21
C LEU A 192 -10.53 -5.03 -6.58
N ILE A 193 -9.76 -5.66 -7.45
CA ILE A 193 -8.42 -5.20 -7.84
C ILE A 193 -8.48 -3.83 -8.55
N ALA A 194 -9.54 -3.56 -9.32
CA ALA A 194 -9.73 -2.30 -10.03
C ALA A 194 -10.25 -1.16 -9.15
N ARG A 195 -10.53 -1.40 -7.86
CA ARG A 195 -11.05 -0.36 -6.95
C ARG A 195 -9.93 0.55 -6.46
N SER A 196 -10.22 1.83 -6.36
CA SER A 196 -9.34 2.81 -5.73
C SER A 196 -9.37 2.69 -4.21
N ILE A 197 -8.26 3.05 -3.58
CA ILE A 197 -8.07 3.08 -2.14
C ILE A 197 -7.68 4.49 -1.70
N ARG A 198 -8.19 4.90 -0.54
CA ARG A 198 -7.89 6.18 0.08
C ARG A 198 -7.64 5.99 1.58
N LEU A 199 -6.88 6.89 2.19
CA LEU A 199 -6.87 7.03 3.65
C LEU A 199 -8.08 7.84 4.10
N SER A 200 -8.62 7.51 5.27
CA SER A 200 -9.61 8.38 5.90
C SER A 200 -8.97 9.71 6.30
N ASP A 201 -9.73 10.81 6.20
CA ASP A 201 -9.22 12.17 6.47
C ASP A 201 -8.60 12.25 7.88
N ARG A 202 -9.20 11.58 8.87
CA ARG A 202 -8.65 11.47 10.24
C ARG A 202 -7.28 10.82 10.30
N SER A 203 -7.05 9.81 9.46
CA SER A 203 -5.76 9.13 9.40
C SER A 203 -4.71 10.01 8.73
N VAL A 204 -5.10 10.78 7.73
CA VAL A 204 -4.22 11.77 7.08
C VAL A 204 -3.83 12.85 8.08
N ASP A 205 -4.80 13.44 8.77
CA ASP A 205 -4.57 14.45 9.81
C ASP A 205 -3.63 13.94 10.89
N TYR A 206 -3.86 12.71 11.37
CA TYR A 206 -2.99 12.06 12.35
C TYR A 206 -1.57 11.85 11.84
N LEU A 207 -1.40 11.34 10.61
CA LEU A 207 -0.10 11.03 10.05
C LEU A 207 0.75 12.28 9.80
N LEU A 208 0.10 13.40 9.48
CA LEU A 208 0.73 14.71 9.26
C LEU A 208 0.89 15.53 10.55
N SER A 209 0.19 15.16 11.62
CA SER A 209 0.32 15.79 12.94
C SER A 209 1.55 15.27 13.68
N GLU A 210 2.15 16.12 14.52
CA GLU A 210 3.27 15.75 15.40
C GLU A 210 2.82 15.40 16.82
N ASP A 211 1.68 15.95 17.26
CA ASP A 211 1.20 15.89 18.65
C ASP A 211 -0.09 15.07 18.87
N GLN A 212 -0.61 14.43 17.83
CA GLN A 212 -1.86 13.68 17.96
C GLN A 212 -1.58 12.25 18.44
N ALA A 213 -2.41 11.74 19.35
CA ALA A 213 -2.32 10.37 19.87
C ALA A 213 -3.05 9.37 18.95
N VAL A 214 -2.54 8.14 18.82
CA VAL A 214 -3.11 7.08 17.95
C VAL A 214 -4.55 6.74 18.35
N GLU A 215 -4.90 6.94 19.62
CA GLU A 215 -6.22 6.67 20.17
C GLU A 215 -7.33 7.54 19.53
N SER A 216 -6.99 8.65 18.87
CA SER A 216 -7.96 9.50 18.17
C SER A 216 -8.51 8.87 16.88
N ILE A 217 -7.68 8.06 16.21
CA ILE A 217 -8.01 7.42 14.93
C ILE A 217 -8.56 6.01 15.09
N LEU A 218 -8.22 5.32 16.18
CA LEU A 218 -8.72 3.98 16.44
C LEU A 218 -10.19 4.01 16.87
N PRO A 219 -11.05 3.13 16.32
CA PRO A 219 -12.42 3.03 16.78
C PRO A 219 -12.42 2.64 18.26
N LYS A 220 -13.01 3.50 19.11
CA LYS A 220 -13.13 3.24 20.55
C LYS A 220 -13.71 1.83 20.76
N PRO A 221 -13.12 0.98 21.62
CA PRO A 221 -13.69 -0.32 21.90
C PRO A 221 -15.12 -0.09 22.42
N ARG A 222 -16.12 -0.65 21.74
CA ARG A 222 -17.50 -0.62 22.23
C ARG A 222 -17.47 -1.23 23.64
N LYS A 223 -17.62 -0.41 24.68
CA LYS A 223 -17.95 -0.89 26.02
C LYS A 223 -19.21 -1.74 25.83
N ARG A 224 -19.09 -3.06 25.98
CA ARG A 224 -20.27 -3.93 26.11
C ARG A 224 -20.95 -3.40 27.37
N ILE A 225 -22.07 -2.72 27.19
CA ILE A 225 -22.98 -2.39 28.28
C ILE A 225 -23.40 -3.77 28.80
N SER A 226 -22.83 -4.18 29.92
CA SER A 226 -23.25 -5.37 30.66
C SER A 226 -24.73 -5.17 30.96
N ALA A 227 -25.57 -5.95 30.29
CA ALA A 227 -27.00 -5.97 30.54
C ALA A 227 -27.19 -6.25 32.03
N LYS A 228 -27.81 -5.30 32.74
CA LYS A 228 -28.24 -5.46 34.13
C LYS A 228 -29.14 -6.70 34.17
N PRO A 229 -28.87 -7.72 35.01
CA PRO A 229 -29.74 -8.88 35.11
C PRO A 229 -31.14 -8.46 35.60
N PRO A 230 -32.21 -9.11 35.15
CA PRO A 230 -33.56 -8.84 35.64
C PRO A 230 -33.61 -9.13 37.15
N GLU A 231 -34.09 -8.15 37.92
CA GLU A 231 -34.38 -8.32 39.35
C GLU A 231 -35.55 -9.31 39.53
N PRO A 232 -35.52 -10.14 40.59
CA PRO A 232 -36.46 -11.24 40.82
C PRO A 232 -37.88 -10.77 41.19
#